data_AF-A0A7U7J4Q4-F1
#
_entry.id   AF-A0A7U7J4Q4-F1
#
_cell.length_a   1.000
_cell.length_b   1.000
_cell.length_c   1.000
_cell.angle_alpha   90.00
_cell.angle_beta   90.00
_cell.angle_gamma   90.00
#
_symmetry.space_group_name_H-M   'P 1'
#
loop_
_entity.id
_entity.type
_entity.pdbx_description
1 polymer ?
#
loop_
_entity_poly.entity_id
_entity_poly.type
_entity_poly.pdbx_seq_one_letter_code
_entity_poly.pdbx_strand_id
1 'polypeptide(L)'
;MGEASGSQLRIWDHALPSLVTRTGWYATLPETTVAFVRPEHEVADIQEHVRQLLANPAHFAHLGHNGRRQLEAQHAPDQYAEALCQFIPVARNHHGIGLLDPLITRLRNESVAFPQPFRFNDGRRLAGELNTLVGIQAPLL
;
A
#
# COMPACT_ATOMS: atom_id res chain seq x y z
N MET A 1 3.89 0.85 -9.90
CA MET A 1 4.82 1.38 -8.87
C MET A 1 5.23 0.32 -7.82
N GLY A 2 5.12 -1.00 -8.07
CA GLY A 2 5.47 -2.03 -7.06
C GLY A 2 6.74 -2.86 -7.34
N GLU A 3 7.04 -3.14 -8.60
CA GLU A 3 8.17 -4.01 -9.01
C GLU A 3 9.54 -3.36 -8.77
N ALA A 4 9.72 -2.11 -9.19
CA ALA A 4 11.02 -1.42 -9.13
C ALA A 4 11.46 -1.14 -7.68
N SER A 5 10.53 -0.77 -6.79
CA SER A 5 10.81 -0.62 -5.35
C SER A 5 11.19 -1.96 -4.72
N GLY A 6 10.52 -3.05 -5.09
CA GLY A 6 10.85 -4.39 -4.62
C GLY A 6 12.27 -4.86 -5.01
N SER A 7 12.77 -4.50 -6.20
CA SER A 7 14.17 -4.78 -6.58
C SER A 7 15.16 -4.02 -5.69
N GLN A 8 14.89 -2.75 -5.38
CA GLN A 8 15.73 -1.98 -4.46
C GLN A 8 15.77 -2.58 -3.06
N LEU A 9 14.62 -3.03 -2.53
CA LEU A 9 14.55 -3.68 -1.22
C LEU A 9 15.39 -4.97 -1.19
N ARG A 10 15.38 -5.76 -2.27
CA ARG A 10 16.22 -6.96 -2.39
C ARG A 10 17.71 -6.64 -2.44
N ILE A 11 18.11 -5.58 -3.13
CA ILE A 11 19.51 -5.12 -3.15
C ILE A 11 19.96 -4.75 -1.73
N TRP A 12 19.13 -4.00 -1.00
CA TRP A 12 19.40 -3.63 0.38
C TRP A 12 19.36 -4.82 1.35
N ASP A 13 18.56 -5.85 1.09
CA ASP A 13 18.59 -7.08 1.88
C ASP A 13 19.97 -7.77 1.78
N HIS A 14 20.67 -7.63 0.67
CA HIS A 14 22.06 -8.08 0.55
C HIS A 14 23.10 -7.04 1.00
N ALA A 15 22.66 -5.93 1.61
CA ALA A 15 23.49 -4.79 2.02
C ALA A 15 24.37 -4.24 0.87
N LEU A 16 23.86 -4.28 -0.36
CA LEU A 16 24.56 -3.81 -1.55
C LEU A 16 24.16 -2.37 -1.91
N PRO A 17 25.07 -1.57 -2.49
CA PRO A 17 24.75 -0.27 -3.06
C PRO A 17 23.96 -0.41 -4.36
N SER A 18 23.20 0.64 -4.71
CA SER A 18 22.54 0.77 -6.00
C SER A 18 22.62 2.19 -6.54
N LEU A 19 22.49 2.30 -7.86
CA LEU A 19 22.24 3.56 -8.55
C LEU A 19 20.74 3.69 -8.81
N VAL A 20 20.17 4.85 -8.50
CA VAL A 20 18.75 5.13 -8.75
C VAL A 20 18.56 6.51 -9.33
N THR A 21 17.57 6.65 -10.20
CA THR A 21 17.13 7.97 -10.66
C THR A 21 16.30 8.63 -9.57
N ARG A 22 16.51 9.91 -9.32
CA ARG A 22 15.78 10.67 -8.27
C ARG A 22 14.34 11.01 -8.69
N THR A 23 13.48 10.00 -8.83
CA THR A 23 12.07 10.15 -9.22
C THR A 23 11.16 9.25 -8.38
N GLY A 24 9.90 9.66 -8.21
CA GLY A 24 8.91 8.89 -7.45
C GLY A 24 9.37 8.58 -6.02
N TRP A 25 9.22 7.32 -5.59
CA TRP A 25 9.68 6.85 -4.29
C TRP A 25 11.19 6.99 -4.09
N TYR A 26 12.01 6.86 -5.14
CA TYR A 26 13.46 7.00 -5.02
C TYR A 26 13.88 8.42 -4.62
N ALA A 27 13.09 9.44 -4.97
CA ALA A 27 13.35 10.82 -4.58
C ALA A 27 13.22 11.06 -3.07
N THR A 28 12.53 10.17 -2.34
CA THR A 28 12.39 10.26 -0.88
C THR A 28 13.48 9.51 -0.12
N LEU A 29 14.37 8.79 -0.82
CA LEU A 29 15.43 8.01 -0.17
C LEU A 29 16.56 8.92 0.32
N PRO A 30 17.14 8.64 1.50
CA PRO A 30 18.32 9.36 1.96
C PRO A 30 19.51 9.17 1.03
N GLU A 31 20.28 10.23 0.79
CA GLU A 31 21.51 10.20 -0.01
C GLU A 31 22.59 9.27 0.57
N THR A 32 22.43 8.87 1.83
CA THR A 32 23.31 7.92 2.51
C THR A 32 22.98 6.46 2.21
N THR A 33 21.94 6.16 1.43
CA THR A 33 21.43 4.79 1.20
C THR A 33 21.50 4.32 -0.26
N VAL A 34 21.65 5.26 -1.19
CA VAL A 34 21.72 5.03 -2.64
C VAL A 34 22.59 6.12 -3.28
N ALA A 35 23.17 5.82 -4.43
CA ALA A 35 23.79 6.83 -5.28
C ALA A 35 22.81 7.27 -6.38
N PHE A 36 22.69 8.58 -6.59
CA PHE A 36 21.73 9.13 -7.54
C PHE A 36 22.34 9.34 -8.92
N VAL A 37 21.55 9.09 -9.96
CA VAL A 37 21.88 9.43 -11.35
C VAL A 37 20.83 10.39 -11.93
N ARG A 38 21.28 11.35 -12.74
CA ARG A 38 20.43 12.29 -13.45
C ARG A 38 20.12 11.73 -14.85
N PRO A 39 18.85 11.65 -15.28
CA PRO A 39 18.50 11.09 -16.59
C PRO A 39 19.24 11.77 -17.76
N GLU A 40 19.41 13.09 -17.68
CA GLU A 40 20.00 13.91 -18.74
C GLU A 40 21.53 13.80 -18.77
N HIS A 41 22.13 13.24 -17.72
CA HIS A 41 23.58 13.09 -17.55
C HIS A 41 23.97 11.66 -17.14
N GLU A 42 23.13 10.67 -17.45
CA GLU A 42 23.22 9.30 -16.90
C GLU A 42 24.60 8.68 -17.12
N VAL A 43 25.14 8.78 -18.35
CA VAL A 43 26.47 8.23 -18.69
C VAL A 43 27.57 8.87 -17.84
N ALA A 44 27.54 10.19 -17.66
CA ALA A 44 28.55 10.90 -16.90
C ALA A 44 28.48 10.54 -15.41
N ASP A 45 27.27 10.49 -14.86
CA ASP A 45 27.05 10.15 -13.45
C ASP A 45 27.46 8.70 -13.15
N ILE A 46 27.11 7.74 -14.03
CA ILE A 46 27.52 6.34 -13.87
C ILE A 46 29.05 6.21 -13.91
N GLN A 47 29.72 6.84 -14.87
CA GLN A 47 31.17 6.80 -14.96
C GLN A 47 31.83 7.40 -13.70
N GLU A 48 31.27 8.49 -13.18
CA GLU A 48 31.76 9.10 -11.95
C GLU A 48 31.58 8.16 -10.75
N HIS A 49 30.40 7.56 -10.57
CA HIS A 49 30.17 6.58 -9.50
C HIS A 49 31.10 5.37 -9.60
N VAL A 50 31.39 4.87 -10.80
CA VAL A 50 32.35 3.77 -10.99
C VAL A 50 33.78 4.22 -10.60
N ARG A 51 34.20 5.43 -10.98
CA ARG A 51 35.51 5.96 -10.56
C ARG A 51 35.58 6.13 -9.03
N GLN A 52 34.53 6.64 -8.41
CA GLN A 52 34.46 6.78 -6.95
C GLN A 52 34.44 5.43 -6.25
N LEU A 53 33.77 4.42 -6.81
CA LEU A 53 33.79 3.05 -6.28
C LEU A 53 35.19 2.46 -6.32
N LEU A 54 35.93 2.65 -7.40
CA LEU A 54 37.32 2.21 -7.51
C LEU A 54 38.25 2.95 -6.54
N ALA A 55 38.03 4.25 -6.33
CA ALA A 55 38.84 5.08 -5.45
C ALA A 55 38.51 4.87 -3.95
N ASN A 56 37.25 4.63 -3.61
CA ASN A 56 36.77 4.46 -2.24
C ASN A 56 35.63 3.42 -2.16
N PRO A 57 35.96 2.12 -2.22
CA PRO A 57 34.95 1.06 -2.10
C PRO A 57 34.18 1.09 -0.78
N ALA A 58 34.82 1.55 0.30
CA ALA A 58 34.21 1.62 1.63
C ALA A 58 32.99 2.54 1.66
N HIS A 59 33.02 3.65 0.91
CA HIS A 59 31.87 4.55 0.80
C HIS A 59 30.62 3.82 0.26
N PHE A 60 30.78 3.01 -0.78
CA PHE A 60 29.67 2.27 -1.39
C PHE A 60 29.21 1.10 -0.51
N ALA A 61 30.13 0.45 0.22
CA ALA A 61 29.74 -0.52 1.25
C ALA A 61 28.88 0.15 2.34
N HIS A 62 29.21 1.38 2.76
CA HIS A 62 28.39 2.14 3.69
C HIS A 62 27.00 2.46 3.13
N LEU A 63 26.87 2.82 1.85
CA LEU A 63 25.55 3.02 1.22
C LEU A 63 24.68 1.76 1.35
N GLY A 64 25.24 0.60 1.01
CA GLY A 64 24.54 -0.68 1.11
C GLY A 64 24.14 -1.05 2.55
N HIS A 65 25.04 -0.88 3.52
CA HIS A 65 24.74 -1.12 4.93
C HIS A 65 23.68 -0.15 5.48
N ASN A 66 23.70 1.12 5.07
CA ASN A 66 22.67 2.09 5.43
C ASN A 66 21.32 1.70 4.83
N GLY A 67 21.32 1.27 3.57
CA GLY A 67 20.14 0.73 2.91
C GLY A 67 19.53 -0.46 3.64
N ARG A 68 20.36 -1.42 4.08
CA ARG A 68 19.90 -2.55 4.89
C ARG A 68 19.24 -2.09 6.20
N ARG A 69 19.85 -1.14 6.91
CA ARG A 69 19.25 -0.58 8.14
C ARG A 69 17.90 0.09 7.87
N GLN A 70 17.78 0.80 6.74
CA GLN A 70 16.53 1.42 6.31
C GLN A 70 15.44 0.37 6.03
N LEU A 71 15.80 -0.71 5.33
CA LEU A 71 14.93 -1.85 5.04
C LEU A 71 14.39 -2.48 6.33
N GLU A 72 15.28 -2.82 7.27
CA GLU A 72 14.93 -3.44 8.55
C GLU A 72 14.05 -2.52 9.41
N ALA A 73 14.27 -1.21 9.35
CA ALA A 73 13.51 -0.24 10.15
C ALA A 73 12.11 0.08 9.59
N GLN A 74 11.92 0.07 8.27
CA GLN A 74 10.69 0.60 7.64
C GLN A 74 9.92 -0.40 6.79
N HIS A 75 10.56 -1.51 6.40
CA HIS A 75 10.06 -2.44 5.40
C HIS A 75 10.19 -3.90 5.85
N ALA A 76 10.31 -4.14 7.15
CA ALA A 76 10.32 -5.48 7.72
C ALA A 76 8.97 -6.18 7.47
N PRO A 77 8.96 -7.42 6.92
CA PRO A 77 7.73 -8.16 6.65
C PRO A 77 6.85 -8.35 7.89
N ASP A 78 7.47 -8.60 9.05
CA ASP A 78 6.75 -8.82 10.31
C ASP A 78 5.97 -7.57 10.75
N GLN A 79 6.60 -6.39 10.65
CA GLN A 79 5.94 -5.12 10.97
C GLN A 79 4.78 -4.83 10.00
N TYR A 80 4.95 -5.16 8.71
CA TYR A 80 3.88 -5.03 7.72
C TYR A 80 2.71 -5.97 8.02
N ALA A 81 2.98 -7.25 8.33
CA ALA A 81 1.96 -8.22 8.69
C ALA A 81 1.21 -7.81 9.97
N GLU A 82 1.93 -7.35 10.98
CA GLU A 82 1.33 -6.84 12.22
C GLU A 82 0.44 -5.62 11.96
N ALA A 83 0.91 -4.65 11.18
CA ALA A 83 0.14 -3.47 10.80
C ALA A 83 -1.14 -3.86 10.05
N LEU A 84 -1.10 -4.86 9.16
CA LEU A 84 -2.29 -5.38 8.49
C LEU A 84 -3.27 -6.02 9.47
N CYS A 85 -2.79 -6.85 10.39
CA CYS A 85 -3.62 -7.47 11.42
C CYS A 85 -4.32 -6.43 12.32
N GLN A 86 -3.64 -5.32 12.62
CA GLN A 86 -4.21 -4.20 13.38
C GLN A 86 -5.19 -3.36 12.54
N PHE A 87 -4.88 -3.16 11.26
CA PHE A 87 -5.67 -2.31 10.36
C PHE A 87 -6.99 -2.96 9.92
N ILE A 88 -7.00 -4.26 9.63
CA ILE A 88 -8.18 -4.96 9.09
C ILE A 88 -9.44 -4.79 9.98
N PRO A 89 -9.38 -4.97 11.31
CA PRO A 89 -10.53 -4.72 12.18
C PRO A 89 -11.05 -3.27 12.13
N VAL A 90 -10.13 -2.29 12.08
CA VAL A 90 -10.49 -0.87 11.97
C VAL A 90 -11.19 -0.62 10.65
N ALA A 91 -10.65 -1.14 9.54
CA ALA A 91 -11.28 -1.04 8.24
C ALA A 91 -12.68 -1.67 8.25
N ARG A 92 -12.84 -2.86 8.85
CA ARG A 92 -14.14 -3.56 9.01
C ARG A 92 -15.21 -2.73 9.70
N ASN A 93 -14.84 -1.96 10.73
CA ASN A 93 -15.78 -1.07 11.41
C ASN A 93 -16.24 0.10 10.52
N HIS A 94 -15.46 0.47 9.49
CA HIS A 94 -15.81 1.50 8.52
C HIS A 94 -16.50 0.94 7.25
N HIS A 95 -16.41 -0.37 7.00
CA HIS A 95 -17.12 -1.03 5.89
C HIS A 95 -18.65 -0.90 6.00
N GLY A 96 -19.20 -0.85 7.21
CA GLY A 96 -20.62 -0.62 7.44
C GLY A 96 -21.13 0.72 6.92
N ILE A 97 -20.28 1.74 6.85
CA ILE A 97 -20.64 3.08 6.36
C ILE A 97 -20.48 3.16 4.84
N GLY A 98 -19.43 2.55 4.28
CA GLY A 98 -19.18 2.54 2.83
C GLY A 98 -20.16 1.70 2.01
N LEU A 99 -20.85 0.72 2.63
CA LEU A 99 -21.88 -0.09 1.99
C LEU A 99 -23.27 0.60 1.98
N LEU A 100 -23.49 1.63 2.80
CA LEU A 100 -24.78 2.32 2.85
C LEU A 100 -25.03 3.12 1.59
N ASP A 101 -24.02 3.75 1.00
CA ASP A 101 -24.21 4.55 -0.22
C ASP A 101 -24.67 3.72 -1.43
N PRO A 102 -24.04 2.56 -1.74
CA PRO A 102 -24.55 1.65 -2.76
C PRO A 102 -25.94 1.09 -2.43
N LEU A 103 -26.22 0.78 -1.16
CA LEU A 103 -27.52 0.25 -0.72
C LEU A 103 -28.64 1.29 -0.81
N ILE A 104 -28.40 2.52 -0.36
CA ILE A 104 -29.32 3.66 -0.48
C ILE A 104 -29.57 3.97 -1.95
N THR A 105 -28.52 3.93 -2.79
CA THR A 105 -28.64 4.14 -4.24
C THR A 105 -29.48 3.04 -4.88
N ARG A 106 -29.28 1.79 -4.48
CA ARG A 106 -30.05 0.65 -4.96
C ARG A 106 -31.52 0.71 -4.51
N LEU A 107 -31.77 0.95 -3.22
CA LEU A 107 -33.13 1.11 -2.67
C LEU A 107 -33.87 2.26 -3.35
N ARG A 108 -33.18 3.38 -3.63
CA ARG A 108 -33.75 4.49 -4.39
C ARG A 108 -34.14 4.06 -5.80
N ASN A 109 -33.26 3.38 -6.52
CA ASN A 109 -33.53 2.91 -7.88
C ASN A 109 -34.65 1.86 -7.93
N GLU A 110 -34.71 0.97 -6.94
CA GLU A 110 -35.78 -0.01 -6.80
C GLU A 110 -37.12 0.65 -6.39
N SER A 111 -37.10 1.69 -5.56
CA SER A 111 -38.31 2.44 -5.18
C SER A 111 -38.92 3.26 -6.33
N VAL A 112 -38.09 3.71 -7.28
CA VAL A 112 -38.56 4.40 -8.51
C VAL A 112 -39.21 3.41 -9.49
N ALA A 113 -38.93 2.11 -9.37
CA ALA A 113 -39.49 1.06 -10.23
C ALA A 113 -40.81 0.45 -9.72
N PHE A 114 -41.36 0.90 -8.59
CA PHE A 114 -42.58 0.32 -7.98
C PHE A 114 -43.81 1.24 -8.15
N PRO A 115 -44.78 0.90 -9.04
CA PRO A 115 -46.02 1.66 -9.16
C PRO A 115 -47.16 1.16 -8.24
N GLN A 116 -46.88 0.39 -7.17
CA GLN A 116 -47.92 -0.21 -6.31
C GLN A 116 -47.51 -0.19 -4.82
N PRO A 117 -48.47 -0.17 -3.86
CA PRO A 117 -48.17 0.10 -2.46
C PRO A 117 -47.38 -1.03 -1.78
N PHE A 118 -46.35 -0.60 -1.04
CA PHE A 118 -45.40 -1.41 -0.27
C PHE A 118 -46.13 -2.43 0.62
N ARG A 119 -45.85 -3.74 0.46
CA ARG A 119 -46.44 -4.79 1.32
C ARG A 119 -45.49 -5.13 2.47
N PHE A 120 -46.05 -5.36 3.65
CA PHE A 120 -45.32 -5.61 4.90
C PHE A 120 -44.29 -6.78 4.82
N ASN A 121 -44.51 -7.75 3.93
CA ASN A 121 -43.58 -8.87 3.71
C ASN A 121 -42.30 -8.48 2.96
N ASP A 122 -42.32 -7.40 2.17
CA ASP A 122 -41.14 -6.92 1.44
C ASP A 122 -40.09 -6.33 2.41
N GLY A 123 -40.56 -5.71 3.51
CA GLY A 123 -39.70 -5.20 4.58
C GLY A 123 -38.91 -6.28 5.32
N ARG A 124 -39.48 -7.49 5.51
CA ARG A 124 -38.78 -8.61 6.17
C ARG A 124 -37.68 -9.21 5.30
N ARG A 125 -37.89 -9.26 3.99
CA ARG A 125 -36.88 -9.74 3.03
C ARG A 125 -35.69 -8.78 2.97
N LEU A 126 -35.95 -7.48 2.89
CA LEU A 126 -34.91 -6.45 2.92
C LEU A 126 -34.14 -6.42 4.25
N ALA A 127 -34.83 -6.58 5.39
CA ALA A 127 -34.18 -6.69 6.70
C ALA A 127 -33.33 -7.96 6.83
N GLY A 128 -33.77 -9.07 6.23
CA GLY A 128 -33.00 -10.31 6.15
C GLY A 128 -31.71 -10.14 5.34
N GLU A 129 -31.79 -9.54 4.16
CA GLU A 129 -30.64 -9.28 3.28
C GLU A 129 -29.65 -8.27 3.89
N LEU A 130 -30.15 -7.26 4.63
CA LEU A 130 -29.33 -6.32 5.39
C LEU A 130 -28.57 -7.00 6.53
N ASN A 131 -29.18 -7.95 7.25
CA ASN A 131 -28.50 -8.73 8.29
C ASN A 131 -27.38 -9.60 7.72
N THR A 132 -27.58 -10.21 6.55
CA THR A 132 -26.54 -11.01 5.89
C THR A 132 -25.36 -10.16 5.39
N LEU A 133 -25.64 -8.92 4.96
CA LEU A 133 -24.62 -8.00 4.43
C LEU A 133 -23.84 -7.26 5.52
N VAL A 134 -24.48 -6.91 6.64
CA VAL A 134 -23.86 -6.14 7.73
C VAL A 134 -23.27 -7.06 8.81
N GLY A 135 -23.54 -8.37 8.75
CA GLY A 135 -23.01 -9.35 9.71
C GLY A 135 -23.52 -9.15 11.14
N ILE A 136 -24.64 -8.44 11.30
CA ILE A 136 -25.31 -8.28 12.60
C ILE A 136 -26.37 -9.37 12.68
N GLN A 137 -26.14 -10.37 13.52
CA GLN A 137 -27.20 -11.30 13.91
C GLN A 137 -28.25 -10.52 14.72
N ALA A 138 -29.45 -10.35 14.18
CA ALA A 138 -30.58 -9.88 14.97
C ALA A 138 -30.97 -10.97 16.00
N PRO A 139 -31.23 -10.62 17.26
CA PRO A 139 -31.77 -11.56 18.23
C PRO A 139 -33.21 -11.94 17.86
N LEU A 140 -33.48 -13.24 17.87
CA LEU A 140 -34.81 -13.81 17.69
C LEU A 140 -35.74 -13.34 18.82
N LEU A 141 -36.83 -12.65 18.46
CA LEU A 141 -38.08 -12.58 19.22
C LEU A 141 -39.25 -12.79 18.24
#